data_AF-A0A1V6HZA0-F1
#
_entry.id   AF-A0A1V6HZA0-F1
#
_cell.length_a   1.000
_cell.length_b   1.000
_cell.length_c   1.000
_cell.angle_alpha   90.00
_cell.angle_beta   90.00
_cell.angle_gamma   90.00
#
_symmetry.space_group_name_H-M   'P 1'
#
loop_
_entity.id
_entity.type
_entity.pdbx_description
1 polymer ?
#
loop_
_entity_poly.entity_id
_entity_poly.type
_entity_poly.pdbx_seq_one_letter_code
_entity_poly.pdbx_strand_id
1 'polypeptide(L)'
;MTMDITGTIKGIKYKPLFLDKLKEIDIKEFNINEVPATCLLKSNNNLFAVSKWVSPKRTRSYPFERVYNSLGISKKITVIPIVKDEGASGDRDFIQWDTVSLMSLLDVFVIFAYYDKAEINPRNEQKITNQQFNNKYVIAKIKEIEQYHSSALHWNLNELNVSFHDILDKAKLAYLKIERTTKVALHNISGLDNFKEKIGKDVSLFMQFSREKAQKAQGREYVTLQPKESLSTFSKAKITITNYLGGQYFFTVDEIEIVKETIYLIEGKHSQNSLLPSKGDIKDGLLKMILYCNLIDVKVNNKRIKSCPVLLLTSSRLTDSMSSLDTKQKRDKYFEKNKFSNSQKTMIETLITEANKNNFIVKLIYSK
;
A
#
# COMPACT_ATOMS: atom_id res chain seq x y z
N MET A 1 -10.80 27.02 -5.94
CA MET A 1 -11.36 25.99 -6.85
C MET A 1 -10.62 24.68 -6.60
N THR A 2 -11.33 23.61 -6.26
CA THR A 2 -10.72 22.29 -6.07
C THR A 2 -10.30 21.76 -7.44
N MET A 3 -9.01 21.50 -7.66
CA MET A 3 -8.56 20.81 -8.87
C MET A 3 -8.93 19.33 -8.76
N ASP A 4 -9.75 18.85 -9.70
CA ASP A 4 -10.08 17.44 -9.83
C ASP A 4 -9.26 16.82 -10.96
N ILE A 5 -8.44 15.83 -10.60
CA ILE A 5 -7.55 15.14 -11.51
C ILE A 5 -8.12 13.74 -11.73
N THR A 6 -8.26 13.35 -12.99
CA THR A 6 -8.65 11.99 -13.35
C THR A 6 -7.61 11.37 -14.26
N GLY A 7 -7.46 10.05 -14.17
CA GLY A 7 -6.60 9.29 -15.07
C GLY A 7 -7.06 7.84 -15.18
N THR A 8 -6.62 7.16 -16.22
CA THR A 8 -6.97 5.76 -16.50
C THR A 8 -5.72 4.90 -16.57
N ILE A 9 -5.79 3.64 -16.15
CA ILE A 9 -4.72 2.65 -16.30
C ILE A 9 -5.25 1.47 -17.12
N LYS A 10 -4.61 1.20 -18.27
CA LYS A 10 -4.89 0.01 -19.10
C LYS A 10 -4.02 -1.21 -18.76
N GLY A 11 -2.92 -1.00 -18.05
CA GLY A 11 -1.99 -2.05 -17.66
C GLY A 11 -0.81 -1.42 -16.94
N ILE A 12 -0.05 -2.23 -16.20
CA ILE A 12 1.13 -1.78 -15.47
C ILE A 12 2.38 -2.26 -16.20
N LYS A 13 3.24 -1.32 -16.58
CA LYS A 13 4.61 -1.57 -16.99
C LYS A 13 5.53 -0.83 -16.02
N TYR A 14 6.26 -1.58 -15.22
CA TYR A 14 7.16 -1.02 -14.21
C TYR A 14 8.32 -1.97 -13.93
N LYS A 15 9.51 -1.41 -13.69
CA LYS A 15 10.75 -2.14 -13.36
C LYS A 15 11.20 -1.72 -11.95
N PRO A 16 10.83 -2.45 -10.89
CA PRO A 16 11.29 -2.15 -9.54
C PRO A 16 12.77 -2.52 -9.40
N LEU A 17 13.57 -1.64 -8.81
CA LEU A 17 14.99 -1.85 -8.50
C LEU A 17 15.29 -1.62 -7.02
N PHE A 18 14.48 -0.82 -6.33
CA PHE A 18 14.64 -0.46 -4.93
C PHE A 18 14.13 -1.55 -3.96
N LEU A 19 14.27 -2.82 -4.34
CA LEU A 19 13.76 -3.97 -3.60
C LEU A 19 14.71 -4.37 -2.46
N ASP A 20 14.16 -4.88 -1.36
CA ASP A 20 14.99 -5.51 -0.33
C ASP A 20 15.44 -6.91 -0.74
N LYS A 21 16.58 -7.34 -0.19
CA LYS A 21 16.94 -8.75 -0.17
C LYS A 21 16.02 -9.48 0.80
N LEU A 22 15.14 -10.32 0.26
CA LEU A 22 14.15 -11.06 1.05
C LEU A 22 14.75 -12.35 1.63
N LYS A 23 14.35 -12.69 2.87
CA LYS A 23 14.70 -13.97 3.50
C LYS A 23 13.92 -15.09 2.81
N GLU A 24 14.61 -16.18 2.47
CA GLU A 24 13.99 -17.41 1.98
C GLU A 24 13.61 -18.33 3.14
N ILE A 25 12.42 -18.91 3.07
CA ILE A 25 11.82 -19.79 4.09
C ILE A 25 11.19 -20.99 3.39
N ASP A 26 11.44 -22.20 3.91
CA ASP A 26 10.76 -23.41 3.45
C ASP A 26 9.33 -23.48 4.02
N ILE A 27 8.37 -23.93 3.22
CA ILE A 27 6.96 -24.04 3.64
C ILE A 27 6.77 -24.92 4.89
N LYS A 28 7.65 -25.89 5.15
CA LYS A 28 7.62 -26.73 6.35
C LYS A 28 7.91 -25.95 7.63
N GLU A 29 8.69 -24.88 7.54
CA GLU A 29 9.08 -24.00 8.65
C GLU A 29 8.25 -22.70 8.67
N PHE A 30 7.30 -22.56 7.75
CA PHE A 30 6.57 -21.31 7.58
C PHE A 30 5.55 -21.08 8.69
N ASN A 31 5.71 -19.98 9.42
CA ASN A 31 4.68 -19.40 10.26
C ASN A 31 4.46 -17.93 9.90
N ILE A 32 3.30 -17.60 9.33
CA ILE A 32 2.94 -16.24 8.91
C ILE A 32 3.14 -15.20 10.03
N ASN A 33 3.03 -15.60 11.30
CA ASN A 33 3.17 -14.69 12.44
C ASN A 33 4.63 -14.39 12.80
N GLU A 34 5.56 -15.31 12.50
CA GLU A 34 6.97 -15.24 12.91
C GLU A 34 7.91 -14.79 11.78
N VAL A 35 7.50 -14.99 10.53
CA VAL A 35 8.29 -14.58 9.36
C VAL A 35 8.35 -13.05 9.21
N PRO A 36 9.32 -12.50 8.45
CA PRO A 36 9.34 -11.07 8.13
C PRO A 36 8.05 -10.58 7.46
N ALA A 37 7.87 -9.25 7.38
CA ALA A 37 6.70 -8.66 6.75
C ALA A 37 6.55 -9.02 5.26
N THR A 38 7.69 -9.29 4.60
CA THR A 38 7.79 -9.82 3.23
C THR A 38 8.94 -10.83 3.19
N CYS A 39 8.72 -12.00 2.59
CA CYS A 39 9.72 -13.05 2.45
C CYS A 39 9.55 -13.85 1.15
N LEU A 40 10.55 -14.65 0.80
CA LEU A 40 10.44 -15.67 -0.22
C LEU A 40 10.02 -16.99 0.44
N LEU A 41 8.97 -17.60 -0.07
CA LEU A 41 8.48 -18.88 0.39
C LEU A 41 8.74 -19.94 -0.68
N LYS A 42 9.51 -20.97 -0.31
CA LYS A 42 9.76 -22.12 -1.15
C LYS A 42 8.78 -23.23 -0.81
N SER A 43 7.98 -23.66 -1.78
CA SER A 43 7.06 -24.79 -1.67
C SER A 43 7.26 -25.70 -2.87
N ASN A 44 7.74 -26.92 -2.65
CA ASN A 44 8.10 -27.85 -3.72
C ASN A 44 9.08 -27.19 -4.73
N ASN A 45 8.67 -27.11 -6.01
CA ASN A 45 9.41 -26.46 -7.09
C ASN A 45 8.98 -25.00 -7.34
N ASN A 46 8.12 -24.44 -6.49
CA ASN A 46 7.59 -23.10 -6.62
C ASN A 46 8.26 -22.14 -5.63
N LEU A 47 8.47 -20.90 -6.09
CA LEU A 47 8.94 -19.80 -5.27
C LEU A 47 7.90 -18.67 -5.30
N PHE A 48 7.45 -18.26 -4.13
CA PHE A 48 6.49 -17.18 -3.97
C PHE A 48 7.14 -16.02 -3.21
N ALA A 49 6.85 -14.78 -3.60
CA ALA A 49 7.00 -13.67 -2.66
C ALA A 49 5.73 -13.54 -1.83
N VAL A 50 5.85 -13.64 -0.51
CA VAL A 50 4.72 -13.56 0.43
C VAL A 50 4.87 -12.31 1.28
N SER A 51 3.87 -11.42 1.25
CA SER A 51 3.75 -10.29 2.16
C SER A 51 2.57 -10.45 3.12
N LYS A 52 2.63 -9.83 4.30
CA LYS A 52 1.51 -9.82 5.27
C LYS A 52 1.13 -8.42 5.67
N TRP A 53 -0.16 -8.13 5.79
CA TRP A 53 -0.67 -6.85 6.29
C TRP A 53 -1.01 -6.96 7.77
N VAL A 54 -0.91 -5.85 8.52
CA VAL A 54 -1.31 -5.79 9.94
C VAL A 54 -2.76 -5.33 10.10
N SER A 55 -3.24 -4.50 9.20
CA SER A 55 -4.61 -4.00 9.13
C SER A 55 -5.06 -4.04 7.66
N PRO A 56 -6.35 -4.21 7.36
CA PRO A 56 -6.84 -4.04 5.98
C PRO A 56 -6.67 -2.62 5.43
N LYS A 57 -6.38 -1.63 6.28
CA LYS A 57 -6.29 -0.22 5.90
C LYS A 57 -4.92 0.12 5.28
N ARG A 58 -4.94 0.69 4.07
CA ARG A 58 -3.76 1.07 3.27
C ARG A 58 -2.83 2.09 3.94
N THR A 59 -3.32 2.86 4.91
CA THR A 59 -2.57 3.94 5.56
C THR A 59 -1.89 3.50 6.87
N ARG A 60 -1.88 2.20 7.20
CA ARG A 60 -1.36 1.66 8.46
C ARG A 60 -0.24 0.66 8.23
N SER A 61 0.87 0.82 8.95
CA SER A 61 1.97 -0.16 9.01
C SER A 61 2.64 -0.47 7.66
N TYR A 62 2.74 0.52 6.76
CA TYR A 62 3.43 0.43 5.46
C TYR A 62 3.03 -0.79 4.61
N PRO A 63 1.73 -0.96 4.28
CA PRO A 63 1.30 -2.15 3.54
C PRO A 63 1.80 -2.11 2.09
N PHE A 64 1.94 -0.91 1.52
CA PHE A 64 2.47 -0.70 0.17
C PHE A 64 3.96 -1.03 0.05
N GLU A 65 4.77 -0.72 1.05
CA GLU A 65 6.17 -1.17 1.10
C GLU A 65 6.26 -2.70 0.98
N ARG A 66 5.43 -3.41 1.75
CA ARG A 66 5.47 -4.88 1.82
C ARG A 66 5.10 -5.52 0.50
N VAL A 67 4.12 -4.95 -0.21
CA VAL A 67 3.73 -5.35 -1.55
C VAL A 67 4.81 -4.97 -2.57
N TYR A 68 5.34 -3.75 -2.52
CA TYR A 68 6.39 -3.27 -3.41
C TYR A 68 7.61 -4.22 -3.39
N ASN A 69 8.05 -4.63 -2.19
CA ASN A 69 9.15 -5.57 -2.00
C ASN A 69 8.92 -6.95 -2.65
N SER A 70 7.66 -7.35 -2.90
CA SER A 70 7.32 -8.61 -3.57
C SER A 70 7.41 -8.54 -5.10
N LEU A 71 7.42 -7.33 -5.68
CA LEU A 71 7.24 -7.12 -7.13
C LEU A 71 8.39 -7.65 -8.00
N GLY A 72 9.53 -8.01 -7.40
CA GLY A 72 10.64 -8.65 -8.10
C GLY A 72 10.41 -10.12 -8.44
N ILE A 73 9.34 -10.74 -7.94
CA ILE A 73 9.04 -12.16 -8.13
C ILE A 73 7.78 -12.33 -8.98
N SER A 74 7.73 -13.41 -9.78
CA SER A 74 6.61 -13.68 -10.67
C SER A 74 5.31 -13.97 -9.90
N LYS A 75 5.27 -15.02 -9.06
CA LYS A 75 4.11 -15.31 -8.21
C LYS A 75 4.20 -14.58 -6.87
N LYS A 76 3.23 -13.71 -6.61
CA LYS A 76 3.21 -12.79 -5.47
C LYS A 76 1.93 -13.00 -4.68
N ILE A 77 2.04 -13.19 -3.37
CA ILE A 77 0.91 -13.41 -2.47
C ILE A 77 0.95 -12.33 -1.39
N THR A 78 -0.21 -11.76 -1.07
CA THR A 78 -0.37 -10.92 0.11
C THR A 78 -1.47 -11.45 1.02
N VAL A 79 -1.17 -11.60 2.30
CA VAL A 79 -2.12 -12.01 3.34
C VAL A 79 -2.69 -10.75 3.98
N ILE A 80 -4.01 -10.56 3.90
CA ILE A 80 -4.69 -9.37 4.41
C ILE A 80 -5.81 -9.78 5.38
N PRO A 81 -5.86 -9.23 6.61
CA PRO A 81 -7.00 -9.47 7.49
C PRO A 81 -8.23 -8.79 6.91
N ILE A 82 -9.36 -9.48 6.83
CA ILE A 82 -10.62 -8.88 6.36
C ILE A 82 -11.14 -7.81 7.31
N VAL A 83 -10.85 -7.97 8.60
CA VAL A 83 -11.17 -7.04 9.68
C VAL A 83 -10.02 -7.02 10.66
N LYS A 84 -9.71 -5.84 11.20
CA LYS A 84 -8.88 -5.68 12.39
C LYS A 84 -9.67 -4.88 13.44
N ASP A 85 -10.06 -5.55 14.52
CA ASP A 85 -10.71 -4.93 15.68
C ASP A 85 -9.68 -4.79 16.81
N GLU A 86 -9.52 -3.60 17.37
CA GLU A 86 -8.58 -3.33 18.47
C GLU A 86 -9.26 -3.23 19.85
N GLY A 87 -10.54 -3.54 19.95
CA GLY A 87 -11.35 -3.31 21.15
C GLY A 87 -12.35 -2.17 20.95
N ALA A 88 -13.42 -2.12 21.74
CA ALA A 88 -14.48 -1.10 21.66
C ALA A 88 -13.95 0.34 21.86
N SER A 89 -12.86 0.49 22.63
CA SER A 89 -12.12 1.75 22.81
C SER A 89 -11.02 1.97 21.74
N GLY A 90 -10.97 1.11 20.73
CA GLY A 90 -9.95 1.07 19.69
C GLY A 90 -10.50 1.30 18.29
N ASP A 91 -9.66 1.07 17.30
CA ASP A 91 -10.07 1.13 15.90
C ASP A 91 -10.72 -0.18 15.43
N ARG A 92 -11.60 -0.07 14.44
CA ARG A 92 -12.13 -1.20 13.68
C ARG A 92 -11.98 -0.95 12.18
N ASP A 93 -10.98 -1.58 11.59
CA ASP A 93 -10.69 -1.46 10.17
C ASP A 93 -11.30 -2.64 9.40
N PHE A 94 -11.81 -2.36 8.20
CA PHE A 94 -12.40 -3.36 7.29
C PHE A 94 -11.71 -3.31 5.93
N ILE A 95 -11.60 -4.47 5.27
CA ILE A 95 -11.13 -4.56 3.89
C ILE A 95 -12.06 -3.77 2.94
N GLN A 96 -11.46 -3.17 1.91
CA GLN A 96 -12.15 -2.40 0.88
C GLN A 96 -11.91 -3.01 -0.49
N TRP A 97 -12.91 -2.91 -1.37
CA TRP A 97 -12.83 -3.37 -2.77
C TRP A 97 -11.60 -2.81 -3.49
N ASP A 98 -11.34 -1.52 -3.33
CA ASP A 98 -10.24 -0.85 -4.03
C ASP A 98 -8.86 -1.40 -3.62
N THR A 99 -8.73 -1.95 -2.40
CA THR A 99 -7.52 -2.68 -1.99
C THR A 99 -7.37 -3.96 -2.81
N VAL A 100 -8.43 -4.76 -2.92
CA VAL A 100 -8.41 -6.02 -3.69
C VAL A 100 -8.18 -5.76 -5.17
N SER A 101 -8.88 -4.77 -5.73
CA SER A 101 -8.73 -4.35 -7.13
C SER A 101 -7.31 -3.85 -7.42
N LEU A 102 -6.68 -3.11 -6.48
CA LEU A 102 -5.28 -2.70 -6.63
C LEU A 102 -4.32 -3.89 -6.62
N MET A 103 -4.53 -4.88 -5.75
CA MET A 103 -3.72 -6.10 -5.75
C MET A 103 -3.87 -6.88 -7.05
N SER A 104 -5.09 -6.99 -7.59
CA SER A 104 -5.34 -7.58 -8.91
C SER A 104 -4.64 -6.81 -10.04
N LEU A 105 -4.64 -5.48 -10.01
CA LEU A 105 -3.93 -4.64 -11.00
C LEU A 105 -2.41 -4.86 -10.97
N LEU A 106 -1.84 -5.14 -9.79
CA LEU A 106 -0.42 -5.44 -9.59
C LEU A 106 -0.08 -6.94 -9.76
N ASP A 107 -1.05 -7.75 -10.17
CA ASP A 107 -0.96 -9.21 -10.28
C ASP A 107 -0.48 -9.89 -8.99
N VAL A 108 -1.10 -9.50 -7.87
CA VAL A 108 -0.85 -10.03 -6.52
C VAL A 108 -2.07 -10.80 -6.03
N PHE A 109 -1.85 -12.08 -5.70
CA PHE A 109 -2.87 -12.96 -5.14
C PHE A 109 -3.17 -12.55 -3.69
N VAL A 110 -4.45 -12.32 -3.38
CA VAL A 110 -4.89 -11.96 -2.03
C VAL A 110 -5.38 -13.20 -1.30
N ILE A 111 -4.81 -13.44 -0.12
CA ILE A 111 -5.39 -14.35 0.87
C ILE A 111 -6.14 -13.49 1.87
N PHE A 112 -7.47 -13.59 1.85
CA PHE A 112 -8.30 -13.04 2.91
C PHE A 112 -8.13 -13.88 4.16
N ALA A 113 -7.62 -13.26 5.23
CA ALA A 113 -7.33 -13.94 6.48
C ALA A 113 -8.09 -13.29 7.65
N TYR A 114 -7.97 -13.91 8.82
CA TYR A 114 -8.55 -13.43 10.06
C TYR A 114 -7.56 -13.68 11.21
N TYR A 115 -7.67 -12.83 12.22
CA TYR A 115 -6.95 -12.99 13.46
C TYR A 115 -7.70 -13.92 14.40
N ASP A 116 -7.02 -14.92 14.97
CA ASP A 116 -7.62 -15.90 15.88
C ASP A 116 -7.01 -15.93 17.29
N LYS A 117 -6.00 -15.09 17.51
CA LYS A 117 -5.40 -14.79 18.81
C LYS A 117 -5.06 -13.32 18.90
N ALA A 118 -5.05 -12.80 20.12
CA ALA A 118 -4.59 -11.46 20.45
C ALA A 118 -4.16 -11.41 21.91
N GLU A 119 -3.47 -10.35 22.28
CA GLU A 119 -3.05 -10.07 23.65
C GLU A 119 -3.68 -8.75 24.13
N ILE A 120 -3.81 -8.58 25.44
CA ILE A 120 -4.21 -7.30 26.03
C ILE A 120 -3.10 -6.29 25.73
N ASN A 121 -3.46 -5.08 25.33
CA ASN A 121 -2.47 -4.05 25.06
C ASN A 121 -1.86 -3.55 26.39
N PRO A 122 -0.54 -3.68 26.59
CA PRO A 122 0.11 -3.35 27.86
C PRO A 122 0.09 -1.85 28.17
N ARG A 123 -0.21 -0.99 27.19
CA ARG A 123 -0.34 0.46 27.36
C ARG A 123 -1.79 0.92 27.52
N ASN A 124 -2.75 0.08 27.18
CA ASN A 124 -4.18 0.37 27.29
C ASN A 124 -4.96 -0.94 27.40
N GLU A 125 -5.31 -1.31 28.63
CA GLU A 125 -5.98 -2.58 28.93
C GLU A 125 -7.39 -2.69 28.31
N GLN A 126 -7.97 -1.58 27.83
CA GLN A 126 -9.24 -1.59 27.10
C GLN A 126 -9.08 -1.92 25.60
N LYS A 127 -7.86 -2.22 25.15
CA LYS A 127 -7.55 -2.58 23.76
C LYS A 127 -6.82 -3.92 23.67
N ILE A 128 -6.92 -4.54 22.51
CA ILE A 128 -6.10 -5.70 22.14
C ILE A 128 -4.98 -5.32 21.16
N THR A 129 -3.88 -6.06 21.22
CA THR A 129 -2.70 -5.92 20.36
C THR A 129 -2.15 -7.30 19.96
N ASN A 130 -1.04 -7.35 19.23
CA ASN A 130 -0.32 -8.58 18.86
C ASN A 130 -1.23 -9.65 18.26
N GLN A 131 -2.19 -9.22 17.42
CA GLN A 131 -3.14 -10.11 16.78
C GLN A 131 -2.42 -11.06 15.82
N GLN A 132 -2.70 -12.35 15.89
CA GLN A 132 -2.04 -13.40 15.12
C GLN A 132 -3.01 -14.09 14.15
N PHE A 133 -2.56 -14.28 12.92
CA PHE A 133 -3.33 -14.98 11.90
C PHE A 133 -3.39 -16.48 12.20
N ASN A 134 -4.47 -17.12 11.79
CA ASN A 134 -4.52 -18.57 11.74
C ASN A 134 -3.52 -19.11 10.70
N ASN A 135 -2.36 -19.57 11.15
CA ASN A 135 -1.29 -20.02 10.25
C ASN A 135 -1.68 -21.22 9.39
N LYS A 136 -2.44 -22.18 9.95
CA LYS A 136 -2.90 -23.37 9.21
C LYS A 136 -3.77 -22.98 8.02
N TYR A 137 -4.69 -22.04 8.24
CA TYR A 137 -5.54 -21.50 7.18
C TYR A 137 -4.72 -20.81 6.09
N VAL A 138 -3.75 -19.97 6.46
CA VAL A 138 -2.88 -19.28 5.50
C VAL A 138 -2.07 -20.28 4.66
N ILE A 139 -1.47 -21.31 5.28
CA ILE A 139 -0.74 -22.36 4.54
C ILE A 139 -1.65 -23.10 3.57
N ALA A 140 -2.89 -23.43 3.97
CA ALA A 140 -3.85 -24.09 3.10
C ALA A 140 -4.16 -23.23 1.86
N LYS A 141 -4.41 -21.93 2.04
CA LYS A 141 -4.65 -21.00 0.94
C LYS A 141 -3.44 -20.79 0.02
N ILE A 142 -2.22 -20.80 0.58
CA ILE A 142 -1.00 -20.78 -0.24
C ILE A 142 -0.92 -22.03 -1.13
N LYS A 143 -1.25 -23.22 -0.60
CA LYS A 143 -1.28 -24.47 -1.38
C LYS A 143 -2.38 -24.46 -2.45
N GLU A 144 -3.53 -23.84 -2.18
CA GLU A 144 -4.56 -23.63 -3.21
C GLU A 144 -4.03 -22.74 -4.35
N ILE A 145 -3.36 -21.62 -4.03
CA ILE A 145 -2.73 -20.72 -5.03
C ILE A 145 -1.60 -21.43 -5.79
N GLU A 146 -0.87 -22.33 -5.15
CA GLU A 146 0.18 -23.12 -5.79
C GLU A 146 -0.36 -23.91 -6.98
N GLN A 147 -1.57 -24.46 -6.87
CA GLN A 147 -2.28 -25.20 -7.92
C GLN A 147 -3.14 -24.30 -8.82
N TYR A 148 -3.18 -22.99 -8.57
CA TYR A 148 -3.97 -22.06 -9.34
C TYR A 148 -3.19 -21.54 -10.55
N HIS A 149 -3.71 -21.79 -11.74
CA HIS A 149 -3.05 -21.44 -13.01
C HIS A 149 -3.55 -20.12 -13.63
N SER A 150 -4.73 -19.63 -13.22
CA SER A 150 -5.26 -18.35 -13.69
C SER A 150 -4.62 -17.17 -12.96
N SER A 151 -4.84 -15.95 -13.47
CA SER A 151 -4.22 -14.74 -12.91
C SER A 151 -4.73 -14.37 -11.51
N ALA A 152 -4.01 -13.48 -10.83
CA ALA A 152 -4.40 -12.96 -9.52
C ALA A 152 -5.78 -12.29 -9.54
N LEU A 153 -6.18 -11.67 -10.66
CA LEU A 153 -7.53 -11.13 -10.83
C LEU A 153 -8.60 -12.21 -10.66
N HIS A 154 -8.48 -13.33 -11.37
CA HIS A 154 -9.45 -14.42 -11.31
C HIS A 154 -9.51 -15.04 -9.91
N TRP A 155 -8.35 -15.25 -9.30
CA TRP A 155 -8.26 -15.71 -7.92
C TRP A 155 -8.97 -14.77 -6.94
N ASN A 156 -8.64 -13.48 -6.98
CA ASN A 156 -9.17 -12.48 -6.05
C ASN A 156 -10.69 -12.32 -6.19
N LEU A 157 -11.22 -12.35 -7.42
CA LEU A 157 -12.68 -12.31 -7.66
C LEU A 157 -13.35 -13.59 -7.17
N ASN A 158 -12.74 -14.76 -7.42
CA ASN A 158 -13.26 -16.03 -6.93
C ASN A 158 -13.30 -16.07 -5.39
N GLU A 159 -12.24 -15.63 -4.71
CA GLU A 159 -12.20 -15.56 -3.26
C GLU A 159 -13.27 -14.62 -2.68
N LEU A 160 -13.55 -13.49 -3.35
CA LEU A 160 -14.64 -12.60 -2.96
C LEU A 160 -16.02 -13.25 -3.14
N ASN A 161 -16.23 -14.03 -4.20
CA ASN A 161 -17.52 -14.64 -4.49
C ASN A 161 -17.81 -15.89 -3.65
N VAL A 162 -16.80 -16.74 -3.46
CA VAL A 162 -16.97 -18.09 -2.91
C VAL A 162 -16.56 -18.15 -1.44
N SER A 163 -15.41 -17.57 -1.09
CA SER A 163 -14.77 -17.76 0.22
C SER A 163 -15.09 -16.64 1.23
N PHE A 164 -15.59 -15.49 0.77
CA PHE A 164 -15.66 -14.28 1.59
C PHE A 164 -16.65 -14.36 2.77
N HIS A 165 -17.76 -15.07 2.61
CA HIS A 165 -18.72 -15.27 3.69
C HIS A 165 -18.18 -16.19 4.78
N ASP A 166 -17.58 -17.30 4.39
CA ASP A 166 -17.00 -18.28 5.32
C ASP A 166 -15.85 -17.65 6.13
N ILE A 167 -15.00 -16.84 5.49
CA ILE A 167 -13.91 -16.16 6.20
C ILE A 167 -14.43 -15.10 7.19
N LEU A 168 -15.56 -14.42 6.87
CA LEU A 168 -16.22 -13.50 7.79
C LEU A 168 -16.81 -14.23 9.01
N ASP A 169 -17.41 -15.40 8.81
CA ASP A 169 -17.92 -16.22 9.90
C ASP A 169 -16.77 -16.71 10.81
N LYS A 170 -15.65 -17.13 10.22
CA LYS A 170 -14.43 -17.46 10.96
C LYS A 170 -13.90 -16.27 11.76
N ALA A 171 -13.84 -15.08 11.17
CA ALA A 171 -13.42 -13.86 11.87
C ALA A 171 -14.37 -13.50 13.02
N LYS A 172 -15.68 -13.64 12.82
CA LYS A 172 -16.71 -13.42 13.84
C LYS A 172 -16.50 -14.34 15.05
N LEU A 173 -16.40 -15.64 14.80
CA LEU A 173 -16.16 -16.63 15.86
C LEU A 173 -14.82 -16.39 16.57
N ALA A 174 -13.79 -16.04 15.82
CA ALA A 174 -12.47 -15.74 16.36
C ALA A 174 -12.48 -14.50 17.28
N TYR A 175 -13.12 -13.40 16.89
CA TYR A 175 -13.21 -12.22 17.74
C TYR A 175 -14.06 -12.45 19.00
N LEU A 176 -15.16 -13.21 18.91
CA LEU A 176 -15.91 -13.63 20.10
C LEU A 176 -15.05 -14.46 21.06
N LYS A 177 -14.18 -15.32 20.53
CA LYS A 177 -13.22 -16.08 21.34
C LYS A 177 -12.18 -15.15 21.97
N ILE A 178 -11.61 -14.23 21.20
CA ILE A 178 -10.61 -13.26 21.67
C ILE A 178 -11.17 -12.41 22.82
N GLU A 179 -12.38 -11.88 22.67
CA GLU A 179 -13.10 -11.12 23.70
C GLU A 179 -13.23 -11.93 24.99
N ARG A 180 -13.67 -13.19 24.91
CA ARG A 180 -13.78 -14.09 26.08
C ARG A 180 -12.44 -14.36 26.75
N THR A 181 -11.39 -14.61 25.96
CA THR A 181 -10.07 -14.97 26.49
C THR A 181 -9.32 -13.77 27.09
N THR A 182 -9.45 -12.60 26.47
CA THR A 182 -8.74 -11.39 26.90
C THR A 182 -9.56 -10.57 27.90
N LYS A 183 -10.88 -10.80 27.98
CA LYS A 183 -11.86 -10.00 28.74
C LYS A 183 -11.92 -8.53 28.30
N VAL A 184 -11.34 -8.19 27.15
CA VAL A 184 -11.41 -6.85 26.56
C VAL A 184 -12.65 -6.79 25.68
N ALA A 185 -13.55 -5.85 26.00
CA ALA A 185 -14.74 -5.61 25.20
C ALA A 185 -14.36 -5.21 23.76
N LEU A 186 -14.93 -5.89 22.77
CA LEU A 186 -14.75 -5.59 21.35
C LEU A 186 -15.95 -4.81 20.81
N HIS A 187 -15.83 -4.29 19.59
CA HIS A 187 -16.97 -3.65 18.96
C HIS A 187 -18.12 -4.63 18.74
N ASN A 188 -19.34 -4.09 18.75
CA ASN A 188 -20.56 -4.88 18.55
C ASN A 188 -20.46 -5.76 17.29
N ILE A 189 -20.78 -7.05 17.48
CA ILE A 189 -20.66 -8.09 16.46
C ILE A 189 -21.58 -7.86 15.26
N SER A 190 -22.72 -7.16 15.46
CA SER A 190 -23.62 -6.75 14.38
C SER A 190 -22.93 -5.91 13.31
N GLY A 191 -21.82 -5.25 13.64
CA GLY A 191 -20.99 -4.56 12.64
C GLY A 191 -20.36 -5.51 11.61
N LEU A 192 -20.02 -6.75 11.99
CA LEU A 192 -19.57 -7.78 11.04
C LEU A 192 -20.74 -8.30 10.22
N ASP A 193 -21.90 -8.50 10.82
CA ASP A 193 -23.09 -8.98 10.13
C ASP A 193 -23.54 -7.97 9.06
N ASN A 194 -23.61 -6.69 9.42
CA ASN A 194 -23.87 -5.59 8.49
C ASN A 194 -22.83 -5.52 7.36
N PHE A 195 -21.56 -5.81 7.66
CA PHE A 195 -20.51 -5.86 6.65
C PHE A 195 -20.69 -7.06 5.71
N LYS A 196 -21.00 -8.24 6.27
CA LYS A 196 -21.33 -9.46 5.52
C LYS A 196 -22.53 -9.25 4.60
N GLU A 197 -23.60 -8.62 5.07
CA GLU A 197 -24.78 -8.33 4.25
C GLU A 197 -24.48 -7.39 3.08
N LYS A 198 -23.66 -6.36 3.31
CA LYS A 198 -23.31 -5.36 2.28
C LYS A 198 -22.38 -5.90 1.21
N ILE A 199 -21.55 -6.89 1.55
CA ILE A 199 -20.56 -7.47 0.61
C ILE A 199 -21.07 -8.76 0.00
N GLY A 200 -21.90 -9.47 0.74
CA GLY A 200 -22.21 -10.84 0.48
C GLY A 200 -23.32 -11.11 -0.54
N LYS A 201 -24.03 -10.08 -1.00
CA LYS A 201 -25.12 -10.25 -1.97
C LYS A 201 -24.66 -10.07 -3.42
N ASP A 202 -23.65 -9.23 -3.66
CA ASP A 202 -23.10 -8.92 -5.00
C ASP A 202 -21.77 -8.14 -4.84
N VAL A 203 -20.75 -8.51 -5.62
CA VAL A 203 -19.48 -7.76 -5.72
C VAL A 203 -19.71 -6.29 -6.06
N SER A 204 -20.75 -6.00 -6.85
CA SER A 204 -21.14 -4.63 -7.21
C SER A 204 -21.54 -3.79 -5.98
N LEU A 205 -22.24 -4.40 -5.01
CA LEU A 205 -22.60 -3.73 -3.76
C LEU A 205 -21.37 -3.47 -2.88
N PHE A 206 -20.44 -4.42 -2.81
CA PHE A 206 -19.16 -4.22 -2.11
C PHE A 206 -18.35 -3.08 -2.73
N MET A 207 -18.31 -3.03 -4.05
CA MET A 207 -17.63 -1.99 -4.81
C MET A 207 -18.24 -0.62 -4.53
N GLN A 208 -19.57 -0.46 -4.63
CA GLN A 208 -20.25 0.81 -4.33
C GLN A 208 -19.99 1.26 -2.89
N PHE A 209 -20.20 0.38 -1.91
CA PHE A 209 -19.98 0.66 -0.49
C PHE A 209 -18.52 1.07 -0.20
N SER A 210 -17.56 0.40 -0.83
CA SER A 210 -16.14 0.71 -0.66
C SER A 210 -15.78 2.07 -1.23
N ARG A 211 -16.29 2.41 -2.42
CA ARG A 211 -16.02 3.68 -3.12
C ARG A 211 -16.54 4.88 -2.33
N GLU A 212 -17.74 4.79 -1.76
CA GLU A 212 -18.28 5.84 -0.89
C GLU A 212 -17.37 6.10 0.33
N LYS A 213 -16.85 5.03 0.95
CA LYS A 213 -15.89 5.15 2.06
C LYS A 213 -14.56 5.74 1.60
N ALA A 214 -14.06 5.34 0.44
CA ALA A 214 -12.81 5.83 -0.12
C ALA A 214 -12.88 7.33 -0.47
N GLN A 215 -13.97 7.79 -1.08
CA GLN A 215 -14.21 9.21 -1.34
C GLN A 215 -14.25 10.05 -0.05
N LYS A 216 -14.93 9.54 0.98
CA LYS A 216 -14.96 10.19 2.31
C LYS A 216 -13.56 10.24 2.95
N ALA A 217 -12.77 9.18 2.82
CA ALA A 217 -11.40 9.13 3.32
C ALA A 217 -10.49 10.12 2.60
N GLN A 218 -10.53 10.16 1.26
CA GLN A 218 -9.80 11.14 0.44
C GLN A 218 -10.21 12.57 0.79
N GLY A 219 -11.50 12.83 1.04
CA GLY A 219 -11.98 14.14 1.48
C GLY A 219 -11.37 14.58 2.81
N ARG A 220 -11.22 13.66 3.78
CA ARG A 220 -10.56 13.95 5.06
C ARG A 220 -9.06 14.18 4.86
N GLU A 221 -8.39 13.30 4.11
CA GLU A 221 -6.95 13.39 3.84
C GLU A 221 -6.54 14.66 3.08
N TYR A 222 -7.41 15.13 2.17
CA TYR A 222 -7.22 16.39 1.46
C TYR A 222 -7.16 17.60 2.39
N VAL A 223 -7.95 17.61 3.47
CA VAL A 223 -8.00 18.72 4.44
C VAL A 223 -6.92 18.60 5.50
N THR A 224 -6.43 17.38 5.76
CA THR A 224 -5.40 17.13 6.78
C THR A 224 -4.01 17.52 6.27
N LEU A 225 -3.32 18.37 7.05
CA LEU A 225 -1.88 18.57 6.93
C LEU A 225 -1.16 17.36 7.54
N GLN A 226 -0.40 16.62 6.73
CA GLN A 226 0.32 15.44 7.20
C GLN A 226 1.75 15.83 7.63
N PRO A 227 2.16 15.65 8.89
CA PRO A 227 3.48 16.07 9.37
C PRO A 227 4.67 15.34 8.70
N LYS A 228 4.41 14.19 8.06
CA LYS A 228 5.39 13.45 7.25
C LYS A 228 5.52 13.96 5.80
N GLU A 229 4.78 15.02 5.47
CA GLU A 229 4.83 15.73 4.21
C GLU A 229 5.27 17.17 4.53
N SER A 230 6.53 17.51 4.26
CA SER A 230 6.98 18.91 4.30
C SER A 230 6.99 19.40 2.86
N LEU A 231 5.94 20.15 2.51
CA LEU A 231 5.54 20.50 1.16
C LEU A 231 5.90 21.96 0.84
N SER A 232 6.31 22.20 -0.40
CA SER A 232 6.74 23.53 -0.86
C SER A 232 5.56 24.45 -1.24
N THR A 233 4.43 23.85 -1.62
CA THR A 233 3.22 24.54 -2.05
C THR A 233 1.99 23.99 -1.32
N PHE A 234 0.97 24.82 -1.11
CA PHE A 234 -0.35 24.39 -0.59
C PHE A 234 -1.26 23.86 -1.70
N SER A 235 -0.70 23.09 -2.63
CA SER A 235 -1.36 22.71 -3.88
C SER A 235 -2.03 21.32 -3.86
N LYS A 236 -2.09 20.65 -2.70
CA LYS A 236 -2.65 19.30 -2.52
C LYS A 236 -3.90 19.09 -3.37
N ALA A 237 -3.97 17.97 -4.07
CA ALA A 237 -5.03 17.71 -5.04
C ALA A 237 -5.65 16.32 -4.85
N LYS A 238 -6.88 16.16 -5.33
CA LYS A 238 -7.53 14.86 -5.42
C LYS A 238 -7.23 14.26 -6.78
N ILE A 239 -6.89 12.99 -6.81
CA ILE A 239 -6.79 12.21 -8.05
C ILE A 239 -7.70 10.98 -7.97
N THR A 240 -8.51 10.80 -9.01
CA THR A 240 -9.31 9.59 -9.21
C THR A 240 -8.72 8.80 -10.36
N ILE A 241 -8.20 7.61 -10.06
CA ILE A 241 -7.62 6.71 -11.06
C ILE A 241 -8.60 5.59 -11.33
N THR A 242 -8.96 5.36 -12.57
CA THR A 242 -9.74 4.18 -12.98
C THR A 242 -8.84 3.18 -13.68
N ASN A 243 -9.19 1.88 -13.64
CA ASN A 243 -8.52 0.89 -14.47
C ASN A 243 -9.54 0.11 -15.32
N TYR A 244 -9.04 -0.61 -16.31
CA TYR A 244 -9.88 -1.42 -17.21
C TYR A 244 -10.51 -2.66 -16.54
N LEU A 245 -10.07 -3.01 -15.33
CA LEU A 245 -10.56 -4.13 -14.52
C LEU A 245 -11.72 -3.71 -13.58
N GLY A 246 -12.24 -2.49 -13.71
CA GLY A 246 -13.31 -1.96 -12.86
C GLY A 246 -12.84 -1.36 -11.52
N GLY A 247 -11.52 -1.20 -11.33
CA GLY A 247 -10.95 -0.50 -10.20
C GLY A 247 -11.15 1.01 -10.29
N GLN A 248 -11.44 1.65 -9.15
CA GLN A 248 -11.53 3.10 -9.02
C GLN A 248 -10.86 3.52 -7.72
N TYR A 249 -9.75 4.23 -7.83
CA TYR A 249 -8.89 4.58 -6.70
C TYR A 249 -8.94 6.07 -6.43
N PHE A 250 -9.44 6.43 -5.25
CA PHE A 250 -9.46 7.79 -4.74
C PHE A 250 -8.20 8.03 -3.91
N PHE A 251 -7.24 8.76 -4.46
CA PHE A 251 -6.00 9.13 -3.79
C PHE A 251 -5.87 10.65 -3.65
N THR A 252 -5.03 11.09 -2.73
CA THR A 252 -4.51 12.46 -2.75
C THR A 252 -3.13 12.48 -3.37
N VAL A 253 -2.84 13.56 -4.07
CA VAL A 253 -1.50 13.94 -4.52
C VAL A 253 -1.05 15.06 -3.61
N ASP A 254 0.11 14.90 -2.98
CA ASP A 254 0.56 15.81 -1.92
C ASP A 254 0.79 17.22 -2.46
N GLU A 255 1.44 17.32 -3.61
CA GLU A 255 1.59 18.57 -4.37
C GLU A 255 1.32 18.37 -5.85
N ILE A 256 0.86 19.43 -6.51
CA ILE A 256 0.81 19.50 -7.96
C ILE A 256 1.43 20.79 -8.48
N GLU A 257 2.05 20.68 -9.64
CA GLU A 257 2.58 21.82 -10.37
C GLU A 257 2.12 21.70 -11.82
N ILE A 258 1.59 22.78 -12.41
CA ILE A 258 1.25 22.80 -13.83
C ILE A 258 2.22 23.75 -14.52
N VAL A 259 3.08 23.20 -15.36
CA VAL A 259 4.03 23.97 -16.17
C VAL A 259 3.72 23.69 -17.64
N LYS A 260 3.34 24.74 -18.37
CA LYS A 260 2.87 24.64 -19.76
C LYS A 260 1.66 23.68 -19.84
N GLU A 261 1.80 22.55 -20.53
CA GLU A 261 0.75 21.55 -20.75
C GLU A 261 1.05 20.22 -20.02
N THR A 262 1.83 20.28 -18.95
CA THR A 262 2.16 19.11 -18.13
C THR A 262 1.79 19.36 -16.68
N ILE A 263 1.00 18.45 -16.10
CA ILE A 263 0.81 18.37 -14.65
C ILE A 263 1.87 17.46 -14.04
N TYR A 264 2.57 17.97 -13.04
CA TYR A 264 3.48 17.21 -12.20
C TYR A 264 2.71 16.69 -11.00
N LEU A 265 2.64 15.37 -10.86
CA LEU A 265 1.98 14.70 -9.73
C LEU A 265 3.05 14.37 -8.70
N ILE A 266 3.11 15.16 -7.62
CA ILE A 266 4.22 15.13 -6.67
C ILE A 266 3.78 14.39 -5.40
N GLU A 267 4.43 13.26 -5.13
CA GLU A 267 4.30 12.53 -3.87
C GLU A 267 5.49 12.86 -2.98
N GLY A 268 5.22 13.43 -1.81
CA GLY A 268 6.22 13.88 -0.84
C GLY A 268 6.49 12.84 0.24
N LYS A 269 7.77 12.65 0.59
CA LYS A 269 8.17 11.94 1.81
C LYS A 269 9.19 12.79 2.55
N HIS A 270 8.99 12.99 3.85
CA HIS A 270 9.82 13.87 4.66
C HIS A 270 10.59 13.12 5.76
N SER A 271 11.76 13.65 6.13
CA SER A 271 12.43 13.33 7.39
C SER A 271 12.91 14.57 8.13
N GLN A 272 12.56 14.68 9.42
CA GLN A 272 13.03 15.75 10.29
C GLN A 272 14.42 15.50 10.88
N ASN A 273 14.81 14.23 11.04
CA ASN A 273 15.97 13.85 11.85
C ASN A 273 17.10 13.19 11.04
N SER A 274 16.83 12.77 9.81
CA SER A 274 17.80 12.15 8.91
C SER A 274 17.83 12.85 7.56
N LEU A 275 18.93 12.72 6.82
CA LEU A 275 19.09 13.29 5.47
C LEU A 275 18.06 12.77 4.46
N LEU A 276 17.50 11.58 4.69
CA LEU A 276 16.51 10.94 3.82
C LEU A 276 15.35 10.39 4.64
N PRO A 277 14.13 10.35 4.06
CA PRO A 277 13.02 9.54 4.56
C PRO A 277 13.41 8.06 4.71
N SER A 278 12.64 7.32 5.51
CA SER A 278 12.89 5.89 5.70
C SER A 278 12.70 5.11 4.38
N LYS A 279 13.33 3.93 4.26
CA LYS A 279 13.10 3.03 3.13
C LYS A 279 11.61 2.70 2.94
N GLY A 280 10.88 2.50 4.03
CA GLY A 280 9.45 2.20 4.00
C GLY A 280 8.62 3.37 3.45
N ASP A 281 8.92 4.62 3.87
CA ASP A 281 8.28 5.82 3.33
C ASP A 281 8.55 5.98 1.82
N ILE A 282 9.80 5.76 1.40
CA ILE A 282 10.18 5.84 -0.03
C ILE A 282 9.42 4.78 -0.84
N LYS A 283 9.35 3.54 -0.37
CA LYS A 283 8.68 2.43 -1.06
C LYS A 283 7.16 2.59 -1.11
N ASP A 284 6.58 3.17 -0.08
CA ASP A 284 5.18 3.60 -0.08
C ASP A 284 4.91 4.60 -1.21
N GLY A 285 5.78 5.60 -1.37
CA GLY A 285 5.74 6.54 -2.49
C GLY A 285 5.97 5.88 -3.86
N LEU A 286 6.90 4.92 -3.94
CA LEU A 286 7.17 4.18 -5.18
C LEU A 286 5.97 3.36 -5.65
N LEU A 287 5.15 2.82 -4.74
CA LEU A 287 3.93 2.13 -5.15
C LEU A 287 2.93 3.09 -5.82
N LYS A 288 2.85 4.35 -5.39
CA LYS A 288 2.09 5.39 -6.11
C LYS A 288 2.75 5.76 -7.43
N MET A 289 4.08 5.79 -7.52
CA MET A 289 4.78 6.01 -8.80
C MET A 289 4.43 4.94 -9.83
N ILE A 290 4.27 3.67 -9.44
CA ILE A 290 3.79 2.60 -10.34
C ILE A 290 2.47 3.01 -10.99
N LEU A 291 1.55 3.59 -10.23
CA LEU A 291 0.26 4.04 -10.75
C LEU A 291 0.41 5.29 -11.64
N TYR A 292 1.10 6.32 -11.15
CA TYR A 292 1.23 7.60 -11.84
C TYR A 292 1.99 7.48 -13.18
N CYS A 293 3.02 6.62 -13.24
CA CYS A 293 3.78 6.34 -14.48
C CYS A 293 2.95 5.64 -15.55
N ASN A 294 1.88 4.96 -15.15
CA ASN A 294 1.03 4.17 -16.05
C ASN A 294 -0.32 4.85 -16.34
N LEU A 295 -0.50 6.10 -15.91
CA LEU A 295 -1.68 6.89 -16.24
C LEU A 295 -1.70 7.21 -17.73
N ILE A 296 -2.86 6.97 -18.33
CA ILE A 296 -3.25 7.44 -19.64
C ILE A 296 -4.48 8.35 -19.50
N ASP A 297 -4.67 9.22 -20.49
CA ASP A 297 -5.81 10.13 -20.58
C ASP A 297 -6.04 10.97 -19.31
N VAL A 298 -4.94 11.51 -18.77
CA VAL A 298 -4.99 12.39 -17.60
C VAL A 298 -5.75 13.67 -17.96
N LYS A 299 -6.69 14.04 -17.10
CA LYS A 299 -7.48 15.27 -17.23
C LYS A 299 -7.44 16.07 -15.94
N VAL A 300 -7.36 17.39 -16.06
CA VAL A 300 -7.56 18.36 -14.98
C VAL A 300 -8.82 19.14 -15.32
N ASN A 301 -9.84 19.09 -14.47
CA ASN A 301 -11.13 19.73 -14.72
C ASN A 301 -11.68 19.42 -16.13
N ASN A 302 -11.65 18.13 -16.49
CA ASN A 302 -12.05 17.58 -17.80
C ASN A 302 -11.19 17.97 -19.03
N LYS A 303 -10.14 18.78 -18.87
CA LYS A 303 -9.20 19.09 -19.96
C LYS A 303 -8.02 18.13 -19.95
N ARG A 304 -7.74 17.50 -21.10
CA ARG A 304 -6.62 16.55 -21.24
C ARG A 304 -5.29 17.28 -21.05
N ILE A 305 -4.38 16.66 -20.30
CA ILE A 305 -3.05 17.19 -20.02
C ILE A 305 -2.02 16.07 -19.96
N LYS A 306 -0.75 16.35 -20.26
CA LYS A 306 0.34 15.39 -20.02
C LYS A 306 0.59 15.30 -18.52
N SER A 307 0.94 14.12 -18.01
CA SER A 307 1.31 13.95 -16.60
C SER A 307 2.77 13.54 -16.47
N CYS A 308 3.45 14.08 -15.46
CA CYS A 308 4.80 13.67 -15.08
C CYS A 308 4.81 13.33 -13.58
N PRO A 309 5.05 12.07 -13.19
CA PRO A 309 5.15 11.71 -11.78
C PRO A 309 6.45 12.21 -11.16
N VAL A 310 6.39 12.65 -9.91
CA VAL A 310 7.54 13.09 -9.14
C VAL A 310 7.50 12.45 -7.75
N LEU A 311 8.58 11.77 -7.38
CA LEU A 311 8.85 11.39 -6.01
C LEU A 311 9.74 12.46 -5.38
N LEU A 312 9.17 13.22 -4.45
CA LEU A 312 9.86 14.29 -3.73
C LEU A 312 10.29 13.80 -2.36
N LEU A 313 11.60 13.77 -2.12
CA LEU A 313 12.20 13.44 -0.84
C LEU A 313 12.68 14.72 -0.17
N THR A 314 12.14 15.05 1.00
CA THR A 314 12.53 16.25 1.74
C THR A 314 13.15 15.93 3.08
N SER A 315 14.01 16.82 3.56
CA SER A 315 14.56 16.75 4.91
C SER A 315 15.02 18.10 5.41
N SER A 316 14.85 18.33 6.72
CA SER A 316 15.34 19.55 7.39
C SER A 316 16.85 19.54 7.61
N ARG A 317 17.53 18.43 7.29
CA ARG A 317 18.99 18.25 7.35
C ARG A 317 19.68 18.49 6.01
N LEU A 318 18.92 18.60 4.92
CA LEU A 318 19.48 18.88 3.60
C LEU A 318 19.78 20.37 3.43
N THR A 319 20.55 20.68 2.41
CA THR A 319 20.81 22.02 1.90
C THR A 319 20.65 21.98 0.38
N ASP A 320 20.05 23.03 -0.17
CA ASP A 320 19.69 23.14 -1.59
C ASP A 320 18.74 22.04 -2.10
N SER A 321 18.71 21.86 -3.42
CA SER A 321 17.90 20.88 -4.15
C SER A 321 18.71 20.11 -5.19
N MET A 322 18.34 18.85 -5.42
CA MET A 322 18.83 18.00 -6.50
C MET A 322 17.66 17.33 -7.23
N SER A 323 17.82 17.09 -8.52
CA SER A 323 16.90 16.31 -9.34
C SER A 323 17.61 15.13 -10.03
N SER A 324 16.88 14.04 -10.27
CA SER A 324 17.33 12.93 -11.11
C SER A 324 17.70 13.37 -12.54
N LEU A 325 17.20 14.53 -12.98
CA LEU A 325 17.53 15.13 -14.29
C LEU A 325 18.85 15.90 -14.29
N ASP A 326 19.44 16.17 -13.12
CA ASP A 326 20.73 16.86 -13.03
C ASP A 326 21.88 16.00 -13.56
N THR A 327 22.93 16.64 -14.07
CA THR A 327 24.15 15.94 -14.49
C THR A 327 24.80 15.22 -13.31
N LYS A 328 25.52 14.12 -13.59
CA LYS A 328 26.23 13.36 -12.55
C LYS A 328 27.15 14.27 -11.71
N GLN A 329 27.88 15.19 -12.36
CA GLN A 329 28.74 16.14 -11.68
C GLN A 329 27.99 17.05 -10.69
N LYS A 330 26.77 17.50 -11.04
CA LYS A 330 25.95 18.32 -10.15
C LYS A 330 25.42 17.49 -8.97
N ARG A 331 25.03 16.23 -9.21
CA ARG A 331 24.62 15.31 -8.13
C ARG A 331 25.77 14.97 -7.18
N ASP A 332 26.96 14.71 -7.71
CA ASP A 332 28.15 14.42 -6.91
C ASP A 332 28.50 15.60 -5.97
N LYS A 333 28.48 16.84 -6.50
CA LYS A 333 28.64 18.05 -5.69
C LYS A 333 27.56 18.19 -4.60
N TYR A 334 26.30 17.89 -4.93
CA TYR A 334 25.21 17.90 -3.95
C TYR A 334 25.43 16.86 -2.84
N PHE A 335 25.92 15.67 -3.20
CA PHE A 335 26.21 14.61 -2.24
C PHE A 335 27.35 14.96 -1.29
N GLU A 336 28.41 15.60 -1.80
CA GLU A 336 29.54 16.09 -1.01
C GLU A 336 29.09 17.19 -0.05
N LYS A 337 28.36 18.21 -0.55
CA LYS A 337 27.88 19.32 0.26
C LYS A 337 27.02 18.86 1.45
N ASN A 338 26.12 17.91 1.21
CA ASN A 338 25.23 17.35 2.22
C ASN A 338 25.83 16.18 3.03
N LYS A 339 27.11 15.86 2.81
CA LYS A 339 27.87 14.81 3.53
C LYS A 339 27.18 13.44 3.51
N PHE A 340 26.63 13.04 2.37
CA PHE A 340 26.00 11.73 2.21
C PHE A 340 27.03 10.60 2.36
N SER A 341 26.67 9.53 3.08
CA SER A 341 27.47 8.32 3.15
C SER A 341 27.45 7.56 1.82
N ASN A 342 28.42 6.67 1.60
CA ASN A 342 28.45 5.83 0.39
C ASN A 342 27.18 4.99 0.24
N SER A 343 26.65 4.44 1.34
CA SER A 343 25.41 3.66 1.32
C SER A 343 24.20 4.51 0.91
N GLN A 344 24.11 5.76 1.37
CA GLN A 344 23.04 6.68 0.95
C GLN A 344 23.19 7.09 -0.52
N LYS A 345 24.41 7.35 -1.00
CA LYS A 345 24.66 7.63 -2.43
C LYS A 345 24.21 6.46 -3.30
N THR A 346 24.60 5.23 -2.97
CA THR A 346 24.15 4.02 -3.69
C THR A 346 22.64 3.86 -3.68
N MET A 347 22.00 4.13 -2.54
CA MET A 347 20.54 4.10 -2.40
C MET A 347 19.85 5.12 -3.33
N ILE A 348 20.33 6.37 -3.36
CA ILE A 348 19.79 7.44 -4.22
C ILE A 348 20.02 7.11 -5.70
N GLU A 349 21.21 6.67 -6.08
CA GLU A 349 21.50 6.31 -7.48
C GLU A 349 20.68 5.10 -7.95
N THR A 350 20.38 4.14 -7.06
CA THR A 350 19.43 3.04 -7.35
C THR A 350 18.04 3.60 -7.63
N LEU A 351 17.57 4.54 -6.79
CA LEU A 351 16.27 5.19 -6.95
C LEU A 351 16.19 6.03 -8.25
N ILE A 352 17.26 6.76 -8.60
CA ILE A 352 17.36 7.51 -9.86
C ILE A 352 17.35 6.55 -11.06
N THR A 353 18.04 5.42 -10.97
CA THR A 353 18.04 4.40 -12.02
C THR A 353 16.64 3.82 -12.24
N GLU A 354 15.90 3.59 -11.16
CA GLU A 354 14.49 3.17 -11.23
C GLU A 354 13.62 4.25 -11.86
N ALA A 355 13.79 5.50 -11.44
CA ALA A 355 13.09 6.67 -11.97
C ALA A 355 13.24 6.79 -13.48
N ASN A 356 14.48 6.71 -13.96
CA ASN A 356 14.81 6.79 -15.38
C ASN A 356 14.21 5.63 -16.18
N LYS A 357 14.19 4.40 -15.63
CA LYS A 357 13.60 3.23 -16.31
C LYS A 357 12.06 3.28 -16.38
N ASN A 358 11.43 4.04 -15.49
CA ASN A 358 9.97 4.10 -15.34
C ASN A 358 9.38 5.48 -15.65
N ASN A 359 10.19 6.42 -16.17
CA ASN A 359 9.78 7.77 -16.57
C ASN A 359 9.14 8.61 -15.46
N PHE A 360 9.72 8.58 -14.25
CA PHE A 360 9.39 9.55 -13.20
C PHE A 360 10.63 10.34 -12.77
N ILE A 361 10.41 11.43 -12.04
CA ILE A 361 11.47 12.29 -11.52
C ILE A 361 11.65 12.03 -10.03
N VAL A 362 12.89 11.97 -9.57
CA VAL A 362 13.21 12.03 -8.14
C VAL A 362 13.77 13.41 -7.84
N LYS A 363 13.26 14.06 -6.80
CA LYS A 363 13.80 15.33 -6.30
C LYS A 363 14.19 15.16 -4.84
N LEU A 364 15.34 15.71 -4.45
CA LEU A 364 15.76 15.85 -3.06
C LEU A 364 15.81 17.34 -2.73
N ILE A 365 15.06 17.80 -1.73
CA ILE A 365 14.95 19.23 -1.43
C ILE A 365 15.01 19.46 0.08
N TYR A 366 15.71 20.51 0.52
CA TYR A 366 15.56 21.02 1.87
C TYR A 366 14.11 21.45 2.16
N SER A 367 13.55 20.98 3.27
CA SER A 367 12.27 21.51 3.77
C SER A 367 12.26 21.48 5.28
N LYS A 368 11.67 22.50 5.90
CA LYS A 368 11.65 22.67 7.36
C LYS A 368 10.76 21.66 8.06
#